data_AF-A0A1C5VYE6-F1
#
_entry.id   AF-A0A1C5VYE6-F1
#
_cell.length_a   1.000
_cell.length_b   1.000
_cell.length_c   1.000
_cell.angle_alpha   90.00
_cell.angle_beta   90.00
_cell.angle_gamma   90.00
#
_symmetry.space_group_name_H-M   'P 1'
#
loop_
_entity.id
_entity.type
_entity.pdbx_description
1 polymer ?
#
loop_
_entity_poly.entity_id
_entity_poly.type
_entity_poly.pdbx_seq_one_letter_code
_entity_poly.pdbx_strand_id
1 'polypeptide(L)'
;MNNSYINKDEINNKIYDYIAGYINCSTDQLKEEGTHFVKNKKAAKNYVKILSIRDTNIISLSEEKYELGKQLLSGKTRDELYEGNNLKTLCDIEGFENSLAFDAEGNTNTTIVLCAIKDNEIIAIAGAAPTGKLMEVGIDVKKNWLPKQ
;
A
#
# COMPACT_ATOMS: atom_id res chain seq x y z
N MET A 1 -5.50 -43.09 13.91
CA MET A 1 -4.92 -41.74 14.04
C MET A 1 -5.68 -40.83 13.08
N ASN A 2 -6.62 -40.03 13.61
CA ASN A 2 -7.37 -39.08 12.80
C ASN A 2 -6.45 -37.89 12.50
N ASN A 3 -5.90 -37.84 11.28
CA ASN A 3 -5.40 -36.58 10.75
C ASN A 3 -6.62 -35.66 10.57
N SER A 4 -6.91 -34.83 11.57
CA SER A 4 -7.87 -33.74 11.39
C SER A 4 -7.24 -32.79 10.38
N TYR A 5 -7.63 -32.92 9.13
CA TYR A 5 -7.39 -31.90 8.12
C TYR A 5 -7.90 -30.59 8.70
N ILE A 6 -6.99 -29.67 9.01
CA ILE A 6 -7.39 -28.36 9.50
C ILE A 6 -8.24 -27.74 8.39
N ASN A 7 -9.49 -27.42 8.72
CA ASN A 7 -10.42 -26.84 7.77
C ASN A 7 -9.88 -25.47 7.36
N LYS A 8 -9.61 -25.28 6.05
CA LYS A 8 -9.10 -24.02 5.50
C LYS A 8 -10.00 -22.85 5.85
N ASP A 9 -11.31 -23.06 5.92
CA ASP A 9 -12.27 -22.01 6.27
C ASP A 9 -12.14 -21.60 7.73
N GLU A 10 -11.85 -22.55 8.63
CA GLU A 10 -11.62 -22.26 10.04
C GLU A 10 -10.33 -21.47 10.26
N ILE A 11 -9.26 -21.81 9.54
CA ILE A 11 -8.01 -21.02 9.55
C ILE A 11 -8.28 -19.61 9.03
N ASN A 12 -8.95 -19.51 7.88
CA ASN A 12 -9.23 -18.22 7.26
C ASN A 12 -10.05 -17.34 8.20
N ASN A 13 -11.12 -17.85 8.81
CA ASN A 13 -11.91 -17.08 9.76
C ASN A 13 -11.08 -16.59 10.95
N LYS A 14 -10.24 -17.45 11.53
CA LYS A 14 -9.32 -17.06 12.62
C LYS A 14 -8.32 -15.97 12.21
N ILE A 15 -7.80 -16.03 10.99
CA ILE A 15 -6.92 -14.98 10.44
C ILE A 15 -7.67 -13.65 10.31
N TYR A 16 -8.88 -13.67 9.74
CA TYR A 16 -9.69 -12.47 9.57
C TYR A 16 -10.08 -11.86 10.92
N ASP A 17 -10.49 -12.68 11.90
CA ASP A 17 -10.80 -12.23 13.25
C ASP A 17 -9.59 -11.58 13.93
N TYR A 18 -8.41 -12.20 13.80
CA TYR A 18 -7.17 -11.64 14.33
C TYR A 18 -6.84 -10.29 13.70
N ILE A 19 -6.86 -10.21 12.37
CA ILE A 19 -6.59 -8.98 11.62
C ILE A 19 -7.59 -7.88 12.04
N ALA A 20 -8.88 -8.19 12.03
CA ALA A 20 -9.96 -7.28 12.38
C ALA A 20 -9.78 -6.72 13.80
N GLY A 21 -9.48 -7.59 14.76
CA GLY A 21 -9.18 -7.21 16.13
C GLY A 21 -7.94 -6.30 16.26
N TYR A 22 -6.89 -6.59 15.49
CA TYR A 22 -5.62 -5.84 15.50
C TYR A 22 -5.76 -4.43 14.89
N ILE A 23 -6.48 -4.29 13.76
CA ILE A 23 -6.67 -2.98 13.09
C ILE A 23 -7.96 -2.26 13.51
N ASN A 24 -8.74 -2.85 14.42
CA ASN A 24 -10.03 -2.35 14.92
C ASN A 24 -11.12 -2.22 13.83
N CYS A 25 -11.11 -3.06 12.79
CA CYS A 25 -12.19 -3.13 11.81
C CYS A 25 -13.12 -4.31 12.10
N SER A 26 -14.21 -4.44 11.34
CA SER A 26 -15.01 -5.66 11.29
C SER A 26 -14.44 -6.66 10.27
N THR A 27 -14.80 -7.93 10.40
CA THR A 27 -14.46 -8.94 9.39
C THR A 27 -15.23 -8.76 8.09
N ASP A 28 -16.41 -8.14 8.13
CA ASP A 28 -17.18 -7.78 6.93
C ASP A 28 -16.45 -6.72 6.12
N GLN A 29 -15.92 -5.68 6.79
CA GLN A 29 -15.09 -4.66 6.13
C GLN A 29 -13.86 -5.27 5.43
N LEU A 30 -13.28 -6.37 5.92
CA LEU A 30 -12.14 -7.05 5.27
C LEU A 30 -12.53 -7.84 4.01
N LYS A 31 -13.83 -7.98 3.73
CA LYS A 31 -14.37 -8.72 2.60
C LYS A 31 -15.10 -7.82 1.60
N GLU A 32 -15.30 -6.54 1.95
CA GLU A 32 -15.91 -5.52 1.10
C GLU A 32 -14.88 -4.90 0.15
N GLU A 33 -15.31 -4.48 -1.04
CA GLU A 33 -14.43 -3.77 -1.96
C GLU A 33 -14.27 -2.30 -1.57
N GLY A 34 -13.10 -1.72 -1.86
CA GLY A 34 -12.87 -0.29 -1.72
C GLY A 34 -12.06 0.09 -0.49
N THR A 35 -12.23 1.32 0.00
CA THR A 35 -11.42 1.89 1.10
C THR A 35 -12.29 2.21 2.31
N HIS A 36 -12.00 1.58 3.44
CA HIS A 36 -12.70 1.77 4.70
C HIS A 36 -11.82 2.48 5.72
N PHE A 37 -12.33 3.59 6.26
CA PHE A 37 -11.67 4.36 7.31
C PHE A 37 -12.16 3.94 8.68
N VAL A 38 -11.24 3.62 9.58
CA VAL A 38 -11.55 3.10 10.92
C VAL A 38 -10.99 4.04 11.99
N LYS A 39 -11.85 4.48 12.93
CA LYS A 39 -11.43 5.10 14.20
C LYS A 39 -10.93 4.01 15.15
N ASN A 40 -9.63 3.83 15.24
CA ASN A 40 -9.00 2.83 16.10
C ASN A 40 -8.83 3.38 17.51
N LYS A 41 -9.79 3.07 18.38
CA LYS A 41 -9.80 3.48 19.79
C LYS A 41 -8.72 2.82 20.64
N LYS A 42 -8.11 1.74 20.15
CA LYS A 42 -7.03 1.01 20.83
C LYS A 42 -5.64 1.53 20.42
N ALA A 43 -5.56 2.36 19.38
CA ALA A 43 -4.31 2.85 18.85
C ALA A 43 -3.71 3.97 19.71
N ALA A 44 -2.38 4.01 19.77
CA ALA A 44 -1.65 5.13 20.35
C ALA A 44 -1.83 6.41 19.52
N LYS A 45 -1.46 7.56 20.08
CA LYS A 45 -1.49 8.84 19.37
C LYS A 45 -0.61 8.81 18.11
N ASN A 46 -1.01 9.57 17.09
CA ASN A 46 -0.40 9.67 15.77
C ASN A 46 -0.35 8.35 14.98
N TYR A 47 -1.16 7.36 15.34
CA TYR A 47 -1.22 6.09 14.63
C TYR A 47 -1.94 6.21 13.28
N VAL A 48 -1.31 5.66 12.25
CA VAL A 48 -1.87 5.41 10.92
C VAL A 48 -1.38 4.04 10.48
N LYS A 49 -2.29 3.14 10.09
CA LYS A 49 -1.96 1.88 9.45
C LYS A 49 -2.88 1.64 8.26
N ILE A 50 -2.28 1.30 7.13
CA ILE A 50 -2.99 0.91 5.91
C ILE A 50 -2.78 -0.59 5.74
N LEU A 51 -3.86 -1.34 5.59
CA LEU A 51 -3.83 -2.76 5.25
C LEU A 51 -4.61 -2.96 3.96
N SER A 52 -3.97 -3.57 2.96
CA SER A 52 -4.65 -4.01 1.74
C SER A 52 -4.81 -5.53 1.79
N ILE A 53 -6.03 -6.02 1.58
CA ILE A 53 -6.35 -7.44 1.46
C ILE A 53 -7.30 -7.61 0.27
N ARG A 54 -6.86 -8.32 -0.77
CA ARG A 54 -7.58 -8.38 -2.05
C ARG A 54 -7.90 -6.95 -2.54
N ASP A 55 -9.16 -6.68 -2.86
CA ASP A 55 -9.65 -5.40 -3.37
C ASP A 55 -10.10 -4.44 -2.23
N THR A 56 -9.83 -4.80 -0.99
CA THR A 56 -10.14 -4.02 0.22
C THR A 56 -8.91 -3.28 0.73
N ASN A 57 -9.08 -2.01 1.07
CA ASN A 57 -8.12 -1.22 1.83
C ASN A 57 -8.74 -0.78 3.16
N ILE A 58 -8.09 -1.10 4.28
CA ILE A 58 -8.46 -0.61 5.61
C ILE A 58 -7.44 0.43 6.04
N ILE A 59 -7.91 1.65 6.30
CA ILE A 59 -7.11 2.75 6.84
C ILE A 59 -7.51 2.95 8.31
N SER A 60 -6.71 2.36 9.19
CA SER A 60 -6.88 2.40 10.64
C SER A 60 -6.12 3.59 11.23
N LEU A 61 -6.86 4.50 11.85
CA LEU A 61 -6.35 5.79 12.33
C LEU A 61 -6.63 5.95 13.82
N SER A 62 -5.68 6.53 14.55
CA SER A 62 -5.95 7.08 15.89
C SER A 62 -7.08 8.11 15.86
N GLU A 63 -7.83 8.25 16.95
CA GLU A 63 -9.05 9.08 17.00
C GLU A 63 -8.78 10.53 16.57
N GLU A 64 -7.66 11.12 17.00
CA GLU A 64 -7.28 12.49 16.65
C GLU A 64 -6.77 12.65 15.21
N LYS A 65 -6.35 11.56 14.57
CA LYS A 65 -5.92 11.55 13.17
C LYS A 65 -7.03 11.16 12.21
N TYR A 66 -8.19 10.70 12.70
CA TYR A 66 -9.23 10.18 11.82
C TYR A 66 -9.74 11.20 10.82
N GLU A 67 -10.17 12.39 11.27
CA GLU A 67 -10.76 13.38 10.36
C GLU A 67 -9.73 13.88 9.34
N LEU A 68 -8.51 14.17 9.79
CA LEU A 68 -7.41 14.59 8.91
C LEU A 68 -7.02 13.48 7.94
N GLY A 69 -6.85 12.24 8.42
CA GLY A 69 -6.47 11.10 7.59
C GLY A 69 -7.55 10.77 6.57
N LYS A 70 -8.83 10.80 6.97
CA LYS A 70 -9.95 10.63 6.05
C LYS A 70 -9.99 11.73 5.00
N GLN A 71 -9.82 13.00 5.38
CA GLN A 71 -9.73 14.11 4.43
C GLN A 71 -8.57 13.93 3.44
N LEU A 72 -7.39 13.53 3.93
CA LEU A 72 -6.19 13.42 3.10
C LEU A 72 -6.19 12.19 2.19
N LEU A 73 -6.88 11.12 2.55
CA LEU A 73 -6.77 9.83 1.84
C LEU A 73 -8.07 9.42 1.14
N SER A 74 -9.21 10.04 1.42
CA SER A 74 -10.48 9.73 0.74
C SER A 74 -10.43 10.13 -0.73
N GLY A 75 -10.83 9.22 -1.62
CA GLY A 75 -10.87 9.49 -3.06
C GLY A 75 -9.49 9.74 -3.69
N LYS A 76 -8.41 9.61 -2.92
CA LYS A 76 -7.07 9.60 -3.47
C LYS A 76 -6.84 8.27 -4.17
N THR A 77 -7.13 8.26 -5.45
CA THR A 77 -6.45 7.39 -6.39
C THR A 77 -5.02 7.89 -6.52
N ARG A 78 -4.07 6.96 -6.43
CA ARG A 78 -2.69 7.05 -6.93
C ARG A 78 -2.50 8.23 -7.89
N ASP A 79 -1.69 9.24 -7.51
CA ASP A 79 -1.65 10.53 -8.23
C ASP A 79 -1.45 10.30 -9.74
N GLU A 80 -0.57 9.35 -10.12
CA GLU A 80 -0.54 8.75 -11.46
C GLU A 80 -0.13 7.27 -11.41
N LEU A 81 -0.72 6.45 -12.28
CA LEU A 81 -0.39 5.04 -12.49
C LEU A 81 0.31 4.88 -13.84
N TYR A 82 1.53 4.33 -13.83
CA TYR A 82 2.30 4.04 -15.03
C TYR A 82 2.46 2.52 -15.18
N GLU A 83 2.20 2.01 -16.37
CA GLU A 83 2.31 0.59 -16.71
C GLU A 83 2.80 0.39 -18.15
N GLY A 84 3.46 -0.75 -18.39
CA GLY A 84 3.95 -1.12 -19.72
C GLY A 84 4.86 -0.06 -20.35
N ASN A 85 4.60 0.28 -21.63
CA ASN A 85 5.43 1.22 -22.38
C ASN A 85 5.44 2.64 -21.78
N ASN A 86 4.42 3.01 -21.00
CA ASN A 86 4.36 4.32 -20.36
C ASN A 86 5.44 4.49 -19.29
N LEU A 87 6.02 3.40 -18.77
CA LEU A 87 7.14 3.49 -17.82
C LEU A 87 8.37 4.17 -18.44
N LYS A 88 8.56 4.10 -19.77
CA LYS A 88 9.69 4.76 -20.43
C LYS A 88 9.68 6.28 -20.30
N THR A 89 8.54 6.90 -20.01
CA THR A 89 8.49 8.35 -19.74
C THR A 89 9.19 8.72 -18.43
N LEU A 90 9.51 7.73 -17.60
CA LEU A 90 10.20 7.88 -16.32
C LEU A 90 11.69 7.48 -16.41
N CYS A 91 12.24 7.21 -17.60
CA CYS A 91 13.61 6.68 -17.74
C CYS A 91 14.70 7.57 -17.12
N ASP A 92 14.48 8.89 -17.07
CA ASP A 92 15.48 9.87 -16.62
C ASP A 92 15.22 10.37 -15.19
N ILE A 93 14.35 9.71 -14.42
CA ILE A 93 14.11 10.11 -13.02
C ILE A 93 15.20 9.55 -12.10
N GLU A 94 15.63 10.36 -11.15
CA GLU A 94 16.67 10.02 -10.18
C GLU A 94 16.13 9.99 -8.75
N GLY A 95 16.76 9.19 -7.87
CA GLY A 95 16.45 9.11 -6.45
C GLY A 95 15.33 8.14 -6.08
N PHE A 96 14.98 7.22 -7.00
CA PHE A 96 13.94 6.20 -6.82
C PHE A 96 14.43 4.79 -7.18
N GLU A 97 15.73 4.53 -7.02
CA GLU A 97 16.41 3.34 -7.55
C GLU A 97 15.92 2.02 -6.94
N ASN A 98 15.35 2.03 -5.73
CA ASN A 98 14.79 0.82 -5.13
C ASN A 98 13.41 0.47 -5.73
N SER A 99 12.71 1.46 -6.26
CA SER A 99 11.33 1.34 -6.73
C SER A 99 11.25 1.21 -8.24
N LEU A 100 12.13 1.92 -8.95
CA LEU A 100 12.20 1.94 -10.40
C LEU A 100 13.64 2.15 -10.83
N ALA A 101 14.19 1.16 -11.53
CA ALA A 101 15.52 1.25 -12.13
C ALA A 101 15.42 0.90 -13.62
N PHE A 102 16.20 1.62 -14.43
CA PHE A 102 16.37 1.35 -15.84
C PHE A 102 17.80 0.86 -16.10
N ASP A 103 17.96 -0.04 -17.06
CA ASP A 103 19.26 -0.41 -17.59
C ASP A 103 19.81 0.66 -18.56
N ALA A 104 21.02 0.45 -19.06
CA ALA A 104 21.68 1.37 -20.00
C ALA A 104 20.93 1.52 -21.35
N GLU A 105 20.01 0.61 -21.66
CA GLU A 105 19.19 0.63 -22.88
C GLU A 105 17.80 1.26 -22.63
N GLY A 106 17.52 1.70 -21.40
CA GLY A 106 16.24 2.29 -21.00
C GLY A 106 15.14 1.25 -20.80
N ASN A 107 15.49 -0.01 -20.57
CA ASN A 107 14.54 -1.05 -20.19
C ASN A 107 14.45 -1.18 -18.67
N THR A 108 13.30 -1.62 -18.17
CA THR A 108 13.08 -1.89 -16.75
C THR A 108 12.35 -3.22 -16.58
N ASN A 109 12.64 -3.92 -15.48
CA ASN A 109 11.86 -5.10 -15.08
C ASN A 109 10.62 -4.71 -14.25
N THR A 110 10.51 -3.45 -13.79
CA THR A 110 9.32 -2.95 -13.11
C THR A 110 8.13 -2.95 -14.07
N THR A 111 7.00 -3.51 -13.64
CA THR A 111 5.81 -3.65 -14.51
C THR A 111 4.77 -2.58 -14.25
N ILE A 112 4.74 -2.05 -13.03
CA ILE A 112 3.78 -1.04 -12.61
C ILE A 112 4.41 -0.08 -11.60
N VAL A 113 4.14 1.20 -11.76
CA VAL A 113 4.68 2.28 -10.93
C VAL A 113 3.57 3.19 -10.44
N LEU A 114 3.64 3.54 -9.17
CA LEU A 114 2.85 4.58 -8.53
C LEU A 114 3.73 5.80 -8.38
N CYS A 115 3.32 6.95 -8.91
CA CYS A 115 3.92 8.22 -8.54
C CYS A 115 3.02 8.97 -7.57
N ALA A 116 3.59 9.50 -6.48
CA ALA A 116 3.00 10.60 -5.74
C ALA A 116 3.55 11.91 -6.30
N ILE A 117 2.67 12.83 -6.68
CA ILE A 117 3.04 14.07 -7.36
C ILE A 117 2.53 15.26 -6.54
N LYS A 118 3.43 16.21 -6.30
CA LYS A 118 3.10 17.46 -5.64
C LYS A 118 3.84 18.61 -6.29
N ASP A 119 3.14 19.71 -6.50
CA ASP A 119 3.70 20.92 -7.13
C ASP A 119 4.40 20.62 -8.46
N ASN A 120 3.80 19.72 -9.26
CA ASN A 120 4.32 19.19 -10.54
C ASN A 120 5.65 18.41 -10.44
N GLU A 121 6.05 17.99 -9.25
CA GLU A 121 7.22 17.17 -9.00
C GLU A 121 6.81 15.76 -8.51
N ILE A 122 7.43 14.70 -9.02
CA ILE A 122 7.31 13.37 -8.42
C ILE A 122 8.10 13.37 -7.11
N ILE A 123 7.41 13.12 -5.99
CA ILE A 123 7.98 13.18 -4.63
C ILE A 123 8.18 11.79 -4.01
N ALA A 124 7.44 10.78 -4.48
CA ALA A 124 7.56 9.40 -4.05
C ALA A 124 7.17 8.46 -5.17
N ILE A 125 7.79 7.27 -5.19
CA ILE A 125 7.45 6.20 -6.11
C ILE A 125 7.26 4.89 -5.35
N ALA A 126 6.25 4.12 -5.73
CA ALA A 126 6.15 2.71 -5.39
C ALA A 126 6.07 1.87 -6.66
N GLY A 127 7.08 1.06 -6.92
CA GLY A 127 7.13 0.17 -8.08
C GLY A 127 6.94 -1.28 -7.68
N ALA A 128 6.38 -2.09 -8.59
CA ALA A 128 6.33 -3.53 -8.43
C ALA A 128 6.90 -4.23 -9.66
N ALA A 129 7.69 -5.28 -9.42
CA ALA A 129 8.38 -6.06 -10.46
C ALA A 129 8.26 -7.56 -10.15
N PRO A 130 8.15 -8.43 -11.16
CA PRO A 130 8.22 -9.87 -10.96
C PRO A 130 9.67 -10.31 -10.69
N THR A 131 9.84 -11.07 -9.60
CA THR A 131 11.10 -11.72 -9.22
C THR A 131 10.84 -13.21 -9.02
N GLY A 132 11.05 -13.98 -10.08
CA GLY A 132 10.73 -15.41 -10.11
C GLY A 132 9.21 -15.67 -10.04
N LYS A 133 8.74 -16.31 -8.97
CA LYS A 133 7.31 -16.54 -8.70
C LYS A 133 6.69 -15.51 -7.75
N LEU A 134 7.45 -14.50 -7.36
CA LEU A 134 7.04 -13.46 -6.41
C LEU A 134 6.97 -12.10 -7.10
N MET A 135 6.29 -11.15 -6.45
CA MET A 135 6.36 -9.74 -6.79
C MET A 135 7.24 -9.05 -5.75
N GLU A 136 8.25 -8.34 -6.22
CA GLU A 136 9.04 -7.39 -5.45
C GLU A 136 8.35 -6.03 -5.48
N VAL A 137 8.33 -5.34 -4.35
CA VAL A 137 7.79 -3.98 -4.24
C VAL A 137 8.84 -3.09 -3.61
N GLY A 138 9.25 -2.05 -4.33
CA GLY A 138 10.13 -1.00 -3.84
C GLY A 138 9.36 0.29 -3.59
N ILE A 139 9.75 1.02 -2.54
CA ILE A 139 9.17 2.34 -2.22
C ILE A 139 10.30 3.32 -1.92
N ASP A 140 10.31 4.44 -2.62
CA ASP A 140 11.26 5.53 -2.45
C ASP A 140 10.51 6.86 -2.28
N VAL A 141 11.04 7.71 -1.42
CA VAL A 141 10.54 9.05 -1.16
C VAL A 141 11.72 10.00 -1.18
N LYS A 142 11.61 11.12 -1.92
CA LYS A 142 12.66 12.13 -1.94
C LYS A 142 12.94 12.66 -0.54
N LYS A 143 14.22 12.84 -0.20
CA LYS A 143 14.69 13.14 1.17
C LYS A 143 14.06 14.40 1.78
N ASN A 144 13.83 15.43 0.97
CA ASN A 144 13.20 16.70 1.38
C ASN A 144 11.72 16.56 1.75
N TRP A 145 11.08 15.43 1.39
CA TRP A 145 9.69 15.11 1.70
C TRP A 145 9.53 14.11 2.86
N LEU A 146 10.64 13.60 3.39
CA LEU A 146 10.61 12.79 4.59
C LEU A 146 10.22 13.65 5.82
N PRO A 147 9.47 13.09 6.78
CA PRO A 147 9.21 13.79 8.04
C PRO A 147 10.52 14.24 8.69
N LYS A 148 10.58 15.52 9.10
CA LYS A 148 11.70 16.00 9.92
C LYS A 148 11.67 15.25 11.25
N GLN A 149 12.74 14.51 11.54
CA GLN A 149 12.95 13.84 12.83
C GLN A 149 13.27 14.86 13.92
#